data_AF-A0A7X8JBC9-F1
#
_entry.id   AF-A0A7X8JBC9-F1
#
_cell.length_a   1.000
_cell.length_b   1.000
_cell.length_c   1.000
_cell.angle_alpha   90.00
_cell.angle_beta   90.00
_cell.angle_gamma   90.00
#
_symmetry.space_group_name_H-M   'P 1'
#
loop_
_entity.id
_entity.type
_entity.pdbx_description
1 polymer ?
#
loop_
_entity_poly.entity_id
_entity_poly.type
_entity_poly.pdbx_seq_one_letter_code
_entity_poly.pdbx_strand_id
1 'polypeptide(L)'
;MDNYKYLLISILKLISLYLFVANTYASFPTDPVRIAILFITLIFIAFEGFKANRYKLYFRACIIWSTVLLPLAFYILMFFTMPSLNLDNDTLVHNYGPILVAYNISRYVLGLCTFSLFVKDFFVSFNELH
;
A
#
# COMPACT_ATOMS: atom_id res chain seq x y z
N MET A 1 1.46 -28.48 12.53
CA MET A 1 0.41 -27.54 12.05
C MET A 1 0.89 -26.08 12.06
N ASP A 2 1.89 -25.72 12.87
CA ASP A 2 2.35 -24.33 12.98
C ASP A 2 3.03 -23.78 11.71
N ASN A 3 3.75 -24.60 10.93
CA ASN A 3 4.42 -24.13 9.70
C ASN A 3 3.42 -23.72 8.60
N TYR A 4 2.26 -24.37 8.53
CA TYR A 4 1.17 -23.98 7.63
C TYR A 4 0.60 -22.59 7.97
N LYS A 5 0.61 -22.20 9.24
CA LYS A 5 0.14 -20.88 9.68
C LYS A 5 1.05 -19.77 9.16
N TYR A 6 2.37 -19.98 9.17
CA TYR A 6 3.32 -18.99 8.65
C TYR A 6 3.18 -18.82 7.13
N LEU A 7 3.02 -19.92 6.40
CA LEU A 7 2.76 -19.87 4.95
C LEU A 7 1.45 -19.12 4.63
N LEU A 8 0.37 -19.42 5.35
CA LEU A 8 -0.92 -18.74 5.18
C LEU A 8 -0.81 -17.24 5.44
N ILE A 9 -0.11 -16.84 6.51
CA ILE A 9 0.12 -15.42 6.82
C ILE A 9 0.91 -14.75 5.69
N SER A 10 1.95 -15.39 5.16
CA SER A 10 2.73 -14.85 4.04
C SER A 10 1.90 -14.66 2.77
N ILE A 11 0.98 -15.60 2.46
CA ILE A 11 0.01 -15.45 1.35
C ILE A 11 -0.92 -14.26 1.62
N LEU A 12 -1.46 -14.13 2.83
CA LEU A 12 -2.33 -13.01 3.20
C LEU A 12 -1.63 -11.64 3.08
N LYS A 13 -0.32 -11.56 3.34
CA LYS A 13 0.48 -10.35 3.08
C LYS A 13 0.52 -9.98 1.62
N LEU A 14 0.72 -10.96 0.73
CA LEU A 14 0.76 -10.72 -0.71
C LEU A 14 -0.61 -10.29 -1.25
N ILE A 15 -1.69 -10.96 -0.81
CA ILE A 15 -3.07 -10.59 -1.20
C ILE A 15 -3.40 -9.17 -0.70
N SER A 16 -3.05 -8.87 0.55
CA SER A 16 -3.31 -7.56 1.15
C SER A 16 -2.55 -6.45 0.42
N LEU A 17 -1.28 -6.69 0.05
CA LEU A 17 -0.49 -5.74 -0.74
C LEU A 17 -1.10 -5.52 -2.13
N TYR A 18 -1.52 -6.58 -2.81
CA TYR A 18 -2.19 -6.47 -4.11
C TYR A 18 -3.44 -5.61 -4.02
N LEU A 19 -4.34 -5.92 -3.07
CA LEU A 19 -5.58 -5.17 -2.87
C LEU A 19 -5.30 -3.71 -2.52
N PHE A 20 -4.30 -3.44 -1.68
CA PHE A 20 -3.89 -2.08 -1.33
C PHE A 20 -3.41 -1.30 -2.55
N VAL A 21 -2.45 -1.85 -3.32
CA VAL A 21 -1.91 -1.18 -4.52
C VAL A 21 -3.01 -0.98 -5.57
N ALA A 22 -3.88 -1.97 -5.78
CA ALA A 22 -4.98 -1.89 -6.74
C ALA A 22 -6.01 -0.79 -6.39
N ASN A 23 -6.24 -0.52 -5.10
CA ASN A 23 -7.25 0.45 -4.64
C ASN A 23 -6.67 1.83 -4.29
N THR A 24 -5.34 2.00 -4.28
CA THR A 24 -4.67 3.27 -4.00
C THR A 24 -4.38 4.08 -5.27
N TYR A 25 -5.22 4.00 -6.30
CA TYR A 25 -5.00 4.80 -7.52
C TYR A 25 -5.30 6.27 -7.29
N ALA A 26 -4.79 7.11 -8.20
CA ALA A 26 -4.80 8.58 -8.13
C ALA A 26 -6.20 9.19 -8.37
N SER A 27 -7.18 8.74 -7.60
CA SER A 27 -8.49 9.37 -7.49
C SER A 27 -8.96 9.22 -6.05
N PHE A 28 -9.71 10.21 -5.57
CA PHE A 28 -10.25 10.16 -4.22
C PHE A 28 -11.20 8.95 -4.08
N PRO A 29 -11.06 8.11 -3.04
CA PRO A 29 -11.97 7.00 -2.83
C PRO A 29 -13.33 7.51 -2.40
N THR A 30 -14.31 7.47 -3.32
CA THR A 30 -15.71 7.85 -3.05
C THR A 30 -16.60 6.65 -2.74
N ASP A 31 -16.21 5.47 -3.23
CA ASP A 31 -16.96 4.23 -3.03
C ASP A 31 -16.70 3.61 -1.64
N PRO A 32 -17.75 3.26 -0.86
CA PRO A 32 -17.60 2.68 0.47
C PRO A 32 -16.83 1.35 0.51
N VAL A 33 -16.97 0.51 -0.52
CA VAL A 33 -16.26 -0.78 -0.60
C VAL A 33 -14.78 -0.54 -0.79
N ARG A 34 -14.40 0.38 -1.68
CA ARG A 34 -13.00 0.81 -1.86
C ARG A 34 -12.41 1.34 -0.56
N ILE A 35 -13.15 2.19 0.17
CA ILE A 35 -12.70 2.74 1.46
C ILE A 35 -12.47 1.61 2.47
N ALA A 36 -13.40 0.66 2.58
CA ALA A 36 -13.26 -0.48 3.50
C ALA A 36 -12.03 -1.35 3.17
N ILE A 37 -11.83 -1.69 1.88
CA ILE A 37 -10.66 -2.45 1.42
C ILE A 37 -9.38 -1.70 1.76
N LEU A 38 -9.32 -0.39 1.48
CA LEU A 38 -8.17 0.45 1.80
C LEU A 38 -7.87 0.44 3.29
N PHE A 39 -8.88 0.62 4.14
CA PHE A 39 -8.67 0.70 5.59
C PHE A 39 -8.17 -0.62 6.18
N ILE A 40 -8.77 -1.75 5.76
CA ILE A 40 -8.38 -3.09 6.22
C ILE A 40 -6.95 -3.42 5.79
N THR A 41 -6.65 -3.23 4.50
CA THR A 41 -5.32 -3.54 3.95
C THR A 41 -4.25 -2.58 4.48
N LEU A 42 -4.60 -1.31 4.72
CA LEU A 42 -3.73 -0.32 5.35
C LEU A 42 -3.31 -0.75 6.75
N ILE A 43 -4.26 -1.13 7.61
CA ILE A 43 -3.95 -1.58 8.98
C ILE A 43 -3.05 -2.80 8.93
N PHE A 44 -3.37 -3.76 8.06
CA PHE A 44 -2.62 -5.00 7.93
C PHE A 44 -1.16 -4.76 7.49
N ILE A 45 -0.95 -3.94 6.46
CA ILE A 45 0.40 -3.63 5.95
C ILE A 45 1.17 -2.75 6.94
N ALA A 46 0.53 -1.75 7.55
CA ALA A 46 1.14 -0.89 8.55
C ALA A 46 1.65 -1.69 9.77
N PHE A 47 0.89 -2.72 10.17
CA PHE A 47 1.27 -3.62 11.24
C PHE A 47 2.53 -4.44 10.92
N GLU A 48 2.74 -4.84 9.65
CA GLU A 48 3.98 -5.48 9.22
C GLU A 48 5.19 -4.52 9.31
N GLY A 49 5.00 -3.24 9.03
CA GLY A 49 6.02 -2.21 9.25
C GLY A 49 6.34 -2.04 10.74
N PHE A 50 5.32 -2.05 11.61
CA PHE A 50 5.49 -2.00 13.06
C PHE A 50 6.27 -3.20 13.60
N LYS A 51 5.94 -4.43 13.14
CA LYS A 51 6.72 -5.62 13.47
C LYS A 51 8.17 -5.49 13.04
N ALA A 52 8.42 -5.12 11.78
CA ALA A 52 9.77 -4.95 11.26
C ALA A 52 10.59 -3.96 12.11
N ASN A 53 9.98 -2.84 12.52
CA ASN A 53 10.63 -1.86 13.40
C ASN A 53 10.95 -2.45 14.78
N ARG A 54 10.02 -3.22 15.38
CA ARG A 54 10.25 -3.91 16.67
C ARG A 54 11.44 -4.86 16.62
N TYR A 55 11.66 -5.53 15.48
CA TYR A 55 12.83 -6.40 15.24
C TYR A 55 14.07 -5.64 14.74
N LYS A 56 14.10 -4.31 14.81
CA LYS A 56 15.20 -3.43 14.36
C LYS A 56 15.53 -3.55 12.86
N LEU A 57 14.58 -4.02 12.04
CA LEU A 57 14.68 -4.07 10.58
C LEU A 57 14.26 -2.72 9.99
N TYR A 58 14.97 -1.65 10.33
CA TYR A 58 14.57 -0.27 10.04
C TYR A 58 14.35 0.02 8.56
N PHE A 59 15.22 -0.50 7.69
CA PHE A 59 15.08 -0.33 6.23
C PHE A 59 13.77 -0.94 5.71
N ARG A 60 13.44 -2.16 6.17
CA ARG A 60 12.19 -2.85 5.84
C ARG A 60 10.98 -2.09 6.38
N ALA A 61 11.05 -1.62 7.63
CA ALA A 61 9.98 -0.83 8.24
C ALA A 61 9.73 0.46 7.46
N CYS A 62 10.79 1.17 7.06
CA CYS A 62 10.72 2.40 6.28
C CYS A 62 10.00 2.17 4.95
N ILE A 63 10.41 1.16 4.16
CA ILE A 63 9.75 0.83 2.88
C ILE A 63 8.25 0.52 3.06
N ILE A 64 7.92 -0.32 4.05
CA ILE A 64 6.53 -0.71 4.31
C ILE A 64 5.70 0.51 4.72
N TRP A 65 6.20 1.34 5.63
CA TRP A 65 5.48 2.54 6.06
C TRP A 65 5.39 3.60 4.98
N SER A 66 6.43 3.80 4.16
CA SER A 66 6.35 4.68 2.99
C SER A 66 5.26 4.23 2.01
N THR A 67 5.12 2.92 1.80
CA THR A 67 4.06 2.34 0.95
C THR A 67 2.67 2.71 1.48
N VAL A 68 2.48 2.70 2.80
CA VAL A 68 1.20 3.03 3.44
C VAL A 68 0.94 4.54 3.51
N LEU A 69 1.95 5.32 3.86
CA LEU A 69 1.83 6.75 4.11
C LEU A 69 1.70 7.55 2.82
N LEU A 70 2.28 7.09 1.70
CA LEU A 70 2.23 7.82 0.43
C LEU A 70 0.77 8.06 -0.05
N PRO A 71 -0.11 7.04 -0.12
CA PRO A 71 -1.53 7.25 -0.43
C PRO A 71 -2.25 8.18 0.55
N LEU A 72 -1.98 8.07 1.85
CA LEU A 72 -2.59 8.95 2.85
C LEU A 72 -2.18 10.41 2.64
N ALA A 73 -0.88 10.67 2.47
CA ALA A 73 -0.37 12.01 2.22
C ALA A 73 -0.94 12.60 0.93
N PHE A 74 -1.06 11.77 -0.11
CA PHE A 74 -1.66 12.17 -1.38
C PHE A 74 -3.16 12.50 -1.25
N TYR A 75 -3.94 11.69 -0.54
CA TYR A 75 -5.37 11.96 -0.33
C TYR A 75 -5.60 13.19 0.56
N ILE A 76 -4.77 13.40 1.58
CA ILE A 76 -4.80 14.61 2.41
C ILE A 76 -4.50 15.84 1.54
N LEU A 77 -3.46 15.77 0.70
CA LEU A 77 -3.11 16.85 -0.23
C LEU A 77 -4.29 17.15 -1.17
N MET A 78 -4.88 16.12 -1.78
CA MET A 78 -6.06 16.30 -2.64
C MET A 78 -7.23 16.94 -1.90
N PHE A 79 -7.53 16.49 -0.67
CA PHE A 79 -8.62 17.03 0.14
C PHE A 79 -8.47 18.54 0.41
N PHE A 80 -7.24 19.00 0.68
CA PHE A 80 -6.97 20.41 0.93
C PHE A 80 -6.81 21.27 -0.33
N THR A 81 -6.39 20.67 -1.45
CA THR A 81 -6.08 21.41 -2.69
C THR A 81 -7.22 21.41 -3.72
N MET A 82 -8.20 20.50 -3.59
CA MET A 82 -9.36 20.41 -4.47
C MET A 82 -10.65 20.71 -3.69
N PRO A 83 -10.98 21.99 -3.45
CA PRO A 83 -12.14 22.40 -2.65
C PRO A 83 -13.50 22.06 -3.28
N SER A 84 -13.54 21.58 -4.53
CA SER A 84 -14.73 20.97 -5.12
C SER A 84 -14.39 19.60 -5.72
N LEU A 85 -14.99 18.55 -5.18
CA LEU A 85 -15.01 17.18 -5.74
C LEU A 85 -15.70 17.09 -7.13
N ASN A 86 -16.07 18.23 -7.72
CA ASN A 86 -16.75 18.39 -9.01
C ASN A 86 -15.86 19.09 -10.06
N LEU A 87 -14.53 19.00 -9.94
CA LEU A 87 -13.64 19.42 -11.01
C LEU A 87 -13.77 18.42 -12.17
N ASP A 88 -14.08 18.94 -13.36
CA ASP A 88 -14.13 18.15 -14.59
C ASP A 88 -12.79 17.43 -14.78
N ASN A 89 -12.80 16.17 -15.22
CA ASN A 89 -11.58 15.36 -15.35
C ASN A 89 -10.48 16.06 -16.16
N ASP A 90 -10.87 16.87 -17.16
CA ASP A 90 -9.94 17.65 -17.98
C ASP A 90 -9.23 18.76 -17.20
N THR A 91 -9.90 19.46 -16.28
CA THR A 91 -9.24 20.49 -15.45
C THR A 91 -8.34 19.88 -14.37
N LEU A 92 -8.69 18.68 -13.90
CA LEU A 92 -7.91 17.92 -12.92
C LEU A 92 -6.60 17.41 -13.53
N VAL A 93 -6.64 16.87 -14.74
CA VAL A 93 -5.45 16.43 -15.49
C VAL A 93 -4.58 17.60 -15.92
N HIS A 94 -5.18 18.71 -16.38
CA HIS A 94 -4.41 19.84 -16.91
C HIS A 94 -3.65 20.61 -15.81
N ASN A 95 -4.20 20.68 -14.59
CA ASN A 95 -3.57 21.40 -13.47
C ASN A 95 -2.74 20.48 -12.56
N TYR A 96 -3.09 19.20 -12.44
CA TYR A 96 -2.47 18.27 -11.48
C TYR A 96 -1.88 17.00 -12.11
N GLY A 97 -1.91 16.86 -13.44
CA GLY A 97 -1.39 15.72 -14.18
C GLY A 97 0.02 15.27 -13.76
N PRO A 98 1.02 16.17 -13.65
CA PRO A 98 2.36 15.80 -13.21
C PRO A 98 2.38 15.17 -11.80
N ILE A 99 1.55 15.68 -10.88
CA ILE A 99 1.46 15.18 -9.50
C ILE A 99 0.80 13.79 -9.49
N LEU A 100 -0.24 13.58 -10.29
CA LEU A 100 -0.92 12.29 -10.45
C LEU A 100 0.02 11.21 -11.00
N VAL A 101 0.84 11.57 -12.00
CA VAL A 101 1.83 10.67 -12.60
C VAL A 101 2.93 10.33 -11.59
N ALA A 102 3.51 11.34 -10.92
CA ALA A 102 4.55 11.14 -9.91
C ALA A 102 4.06 10.26 -8.75
N TYR A 103 2.82 10.47 -8.29
CA TYR A 103 2.19 9.63 -7.29
C TYR A 103 2.06 8.18 -7.75
N ASN A 104 1.53 7.94 -8.96
CA ASN A 104 1.35 6.59 -9.48
C ASN A 104 2.68 5.85 -9.62
N ILE A 105 3.72 6.51 -10.16
CA ILE A 105 5.07 5.93 -10.27
C ILE A 105 5.59 5.57 -8.88
N SER A 106 5.53 6.51 -7.94
CA SER A 106 6.01 6.29 -6.56
C SER A 106 5.27 5.14 -5.87
N ARG A 107 3.95 5.05 -6.07
CA ARG A 107 3.10 3.96 -5.57
C ARG A 107 3.55 2.60 -6.10
N TYR A 108 3.78 2.48 -7.41
CA TYR A 108 4.22 1.22 -7.99
C TYR A 108 5.63 0.83 -7.56
N VAL A 109 6.56 1.79 -7.49
CA VAL A 109 7.93 1.54 -7.01
C VAL A 109 7.93 1.05 -5.56
N LEU A 110 7.23 1.74 -4.66
CA LEU A 110 7.11 1.32 -3.26
C LEU A 110 6.36 -0.01 -3.12
N GLY A 111 5.32 -0.22 -3.92
CA GLY A 111 4.60 -1.50 -4.01
C GLY A 111 5.52 -2.65 -4.41
N LEU A 112 6.38 -2.48 -5.42
CA LEU A 112 7.36 -3.48 -5.85
C LEU A 112 8.43 -3.75 -4.79
N CYS A 113 8.93 -2.71 -4.10
CA CYS A 113 9.87 -2.87 -2.99
C CYS A 113 9.24 -3.68 -1.85
N THR A 114 8.00 -3.34 -1.44
CA THR A 114 7.27 -4.09 -0.40
C THR A 114 6.93 -5.51 -0.84
N PHE A 115 6.58 -5.70 -2.12
CA PHE A 115 6.34 -7.02 -2.70
C PHE A 115 7.58 -7.91 -2.59
N SER A 116 8.76 -7.39 -2.94
CA SER A 116 10.02 -8.12 -2.86
C SER A 116 10.32 -8.59 -1.43
N LEU A 117 10.01 -7.76 -0.43
CA LEU A 117 10.16 -8.12 0.99
C LEU A 117 9.18 -9.24 1.41
N PHE A 118 7.93 -9.18 0.96
CA PHE A 118 6.92 -10.18 1.30
C PHE A 118 7.11 -11.50 0.54
N VAL A 119 7.59 -11.46 -0.71
CA VAL A 119 7.96 -12.66 -1.47
C VAL A 119 9.14 -13.39 -0.81
N LYS A 120 10.12 -12.65 -0.30
CA LYS A 120 11.20 -13.24 0.50
C LYS A 120 10.66 -13.98 1.73
N ASP A 121 9.76 -13.36 2.49
CA ASP A 121 9.10 -14.02 3.64
C ASP A 121 8.36 -15.29 3.20
N PHE A 122 7.64 -15.24 2.07
CA PHE A 122 6.91 -16.37 1.53
C PHE A 122 7.83 -17.56 1.21
N PHE A 123 8.95 -17.32 0.52
CA PHE A 123 9.90 -18.39 0.20
C PHE A 123 10.56 -18.98 1.45
N VAL A 124 10.86 -18.16 2.47
CA VAL A 124 11.37 -18.66 3.75
C VAL A 124 10.34 -19.57 4.41
N SER A 125 9.08 -19.13 4.52
CA SER A 125 8.00 -19.95 5.10
C SER A 125 7.71 -21.22 4.29
N PHE A 126 7.89 -21.19 2.98
CA PHE A 126 7.71 -22.35 2.11
C PHE A 126 8.83 -23.38 2.31
N ASN A 127 10.08 -22.93 2.40
CA ASN A 127 11.22 -23.82 2.64
C ASN A 127 11.18 -24.46 4.03
N GLU A 128 10.67 -23.76 5.05
CA GLU A 128 10.48 -24.34 6.40
C GLU A 128 9.35 -25.40 6.46
N LEU A 129 8.57 -25.54 5.40
CA LEU A 129 7.51 -26.55 5.28
C LEU A 129 8.03 -27.88 4.71
N HIS A 130 9.18 -27.87 4.04
CA HIS A 130 9.82 -29.00 3.34
C HIS A 130 11.08 -29.47 4.08
#